data_AF-A0A4P9YTU7-F1
#
_entry.id   AF-A0A4P9YTU7-F1
#
_cell.length_a   1.000
_cell.length_b   1.000
_cell.length_c   1.000
_cell.angle_alpha   90.00
_cell.angle_beta   90.00
_cell.angle_gamma   90.00
#
_symmetry.space_group_name_H-M   'P 1'
#
loop_
_entity.id
_entity.type
_entity.pdbx_description
1 polymer ?
#
loop_
_entity_poly.entity_id
_entity_poly.type
_entity_poly.pdbx_seq_one_letter_code
_entity_poly.pdbx_strand_id
1 'polypeptide(L)'
;MERAYGLHLVFDMMTKLGHNSDGIIWTPVKCPYVPGICDKLLKWKPPEMTTADFRINAKWSKEHKPIYYLEVLSHVTYKFYDHFQPEPDIATKWKEHLPDGRIAEFRYDPDWKVTIVEQGYAPMTRKGGWRFVRFRDDKDAANDEIDMVYQKNNFLLIWIIYVQLGKPVKKDYLSHH
;
A
#
# COMPACT_ATOMS: atom_id res chain seq x y z
N MET A 1 -18.68 -12.15 -19.47
CA MET A 1 -17.23 -11.90 -19.43
C MET A 1 -17.00 -10.66 -20.27
N GLU A 2 -16.58 -9.57 -19.65
CA GLU A 2 -16.42 -8.28 -20.33
C GLU A 2 -15.10 -8.20 -21.11
N ARG A 3 -15.09 -7.41 -22.17
CA ARG A 3 -13.88 -7.15 -22.96
C ARG A 3 -13.00 -6.14 -22.23
N ALA A 4 -11.71 -6.15 -22.54
CA ALA A 4 -10.69 -5.28 -21.96
C ALA A 4 -11.06 -3.79 -21.88
N TYR A 5 -11.67 -3.25 -22.95
CA TYR A 5 -12.08 -1.85 -23.05
C TYR A 5 -13.41 -1.54 -22.33
N GLY A 6 -14.10 -2.54 -21.80
CA GLY A 6 -15.32 -2.44 -20.98
C GLY A 6 -15.04 -2.25 -19.49
N LEU A 7 -13.83 -1.83 -19.11
CA LEU A 7 -13.38 -1.76 -17.72
C LEU A 7 -14.31 -0.98 -16.78
N HIS A 8 -14.87 0.13 -17.26
CA HIS A 8 -15.83 0.94 -16.50
C HIS A 8 -17.11 0.15 -16.12
N LEU A 9 -17.61 -0.71 -17.03
CA LEU A 9 -18.76 -1.58 -16.74
C LEU A 9 -18.40 -2.62 -15.68
N VAL A 10 -17.16 -3.14 -15.73
CA VAL A 10 -16.68 -4.10 -14.72
C VAL A 10 -16.67 -3.45 -13.34
N PHE A 11 -16.15 -2.22 -13.21
CA PHE A 11 -16.18 -1.49 -11.94
C PHE A 11 -17.61 -1.24 -11.44
N ASP A 12 -18.53 -0.86 -12.32
CA ASP A 12 -19.95 -0.68 -11.97
C ASP A 12 -20.61 -2.00 -11.53
N MET A 13 -20.19 -3.13 -12.10
CA MET A 13 -20.66 -4.46 -11.70
C MET A 13 -20.07 -4.90 -10.36
N MET A 14 -18.80 -4.58 -10.08
CA MET A 14 -18.13 -4.95 -8.82
C MET A 14 -18.87 -4.41 -7.60
N THR A 15 -19.45 -3.21 -7.69
CA THR A 15 -20.24 -2.62 -6.59
C THR A 15 -21.59 -3.30 -6.35
N LYS A 16 -22.07 -4.09 -7.32
CA LYS A 16 -23.39 -4.77 -7.29
C LYS A 16 -23.29 -6.26 -6.96
N LEU A 17 -22.07 -6.78 -6.77
CA LEU A 17 -21.87 -8.18 -6.41
C LEU A 17 -22.34 -8.41 -4.96
N GLY A 18 -23.04 -9.52 -4.72
CA GLY A 18 -23.42 -9.95 -3.37
C GLY A 18 -22.24 -10.47 -2.51
N HIS A 19 -21.01 -10.36 -3.02
CA HIS A 19 -19.78 -10.77 -2.36
C HIS A 19 -18.70 -9.71 -2.56
N ASN A 20 -17.73 -9.66 -1.65
CA ASN A 20 -16.59 -8.75 -1.75
C ASN A 20 -15.72 -9.12 -2.95
N SER A 21 -15.29 -8.11 -3.71
CA SER A 21 -14.41 -8.28 -4.87
C SER A 21 -13.08 -7.57 -4.65
N ASP A 22 -11.99 -8.33 -4.72
CA ASP A 22 -10.65 -7.86 -4.40
C ASP A 22 -9.87 -7.30 -5.61
N GLY A 23 -10.50 -7.24 -6.79
CA GLY A 23 -9.85 -6.75 -8.00
C GLY A 23 -10.32 -7.40 -9.30
N ILE A 24 -9.45 -7.38 -10.31
CA ILE A 24 -9.75 -7.78 -11.69
C ILE A 24 -8.72 -8.79 -12.18
N ILE A 25 -9.20 -9.81 -12.89
CA ILE A 25 -8.36 -10.79 -13.59
C ILE A 25 -8.49 -10.56 -15.10
N TRP A 26 -7.35 -10.34 -15.75
CA TRP A 26 -7.25 -10.20 -17.21
C TRP A 26 -6.83 -11.53 -17.80
N THR A 27 -7.78 -12.17 -18.49
CA THR A 27 -7.54 -13.46 -19.14
C THR A 27 -7.27 -13.25 -20.63
N PRO A 28 -6.12 -13.68 -21.17
CA PRO A 28 -5.80 -13.53 -22.58
C PRO A 28 -6.69 -14.42 -23.45
N VAL A 29 -7.31 -13.84 -24.48
CA VAL A 29 -8.28 -14.56 -25.34
C VAL A 29 -7.61 -15.62 -26.23
N LYS A 30 -6.41 -15.35 -26.74
CA LYS A 30 -5.67 -16.22 -27.66
C LYS A 30 -4.49 -16.92 -26.98
N CYS A 31 -4.72 -17.48 -25.80
CA CYS A 31 -3.70 -18.25 -25.08
C CYS A 31 -4.29 -19.59 -24.63
N PRO A 32 -3.71 -20.74 -25.04
CA PRO A 32 -4.11 -22.02 -24.45
C PRO A 32 -3.79 -22.04 -22.96
N TYR A 33 -4.51 -22.88 -22.21
CA TYR A 33 -4.22 -23.12 -20.81
C TYR A 33 -2.79 -23.68 -20.66
N VAL A 34 -2.04 -23.15 -19.70
CA VAL A 34 -0.70 -23.61 -19.33
C VAL A 34 -0.74 -23.98 -17.85
N PRO A 35 -0.36 -25.21 -17.47
CA PRO A 35 -0.21 -25.55 -16.06
C PRO A 35 0.97 -24.78 -15.46
N GLY A 36 0.76 -24.13 -14.31
CA GLY A 36 1.79 -23.33 -13.63
C GLY A 36 1.66 -21.82 -13.87
N ILE A 37 2.80 -21.12 -13.89
CA ILE A 37 2.85 -19.66 -14.04
C ILE A 37 2.53 -19.29 -15.49
N CYS A 38 1.59 -18.36 -15.67
CA CYS A 38 1.25 -17.79 -16.96
C CYS A 38 1.47 -16.28 -16.93
N ASP A 39 2.56 -15.81 -17.54
CA ASP A 39 2.92 -14.38 -17.56
C ASP A 39 1.90 -13.49 -18.28
N LYS A 40 1.02 -14.11 -19.08
CA LYS A 40 -0.05 -13.42 -19.82
C LYS A 40 -1.35 -13.28 -19.00
N LEU A 41 -1.47 -13.99 -17.89
CA LEU A 41 -2.62 -13.90 -16.98
C LEU A 41 -2.31 -12.83 -15.94
N LEU A 42 -2.99 -11.68 -16.02
CA LEU A 42 -2.71 -10.55 -15.15
C LEU A 42 -3.77 -10.46 -14.05
N LYS A 43 -3.33 -10.17 -12.82
CA LYS A 43 -4.19 -9.83 -11.68
C LYS A 43 -3.95 -8.38 -11.29
N TRP A 44 -5.02 -7.63 -11.13
CA TRP A 44 -5.01 -6.26 -10.62
C TRP A 44 -5.80 -6.20 -9.32
N LYS A 45 -5.29 -5.47 -8.34
CA LYS A 45 -6.01 -5.08 -7.12
C LYS A 45 -6.01 -3.56 -7.00
N PRO A 46 -7.07 -2.95 -6.43
CA PRO A 46 -7.06 -1.53 -6.13
C PRO A 46 -5.87 -1.16 -5.21
N PRO A 47 -5.22 0.00 -5.42
CA PRO A 47 -4.12 0.45 -4.57
C PRO A 47 -4.45 0.46 -3.09
N GLU A 48 -5.66 0.90 -2.75
CA GLU A 48 -6.20 0.96 -1.40
C GLU A 48 -6.35 -0.42 -0.72
N MET A 49 -6.46 -1.50 -1.51
CA MET A 49 -6.51 -2.89 -1.03
C MET A 49 -5.13 -3.56 -1.04
N THR A 50 -4.11 -2.89 -1.55
CA THR A 50 -2.75 -3.41 -1.53
C THR A 50 -2.08 -2.94 -0.24
N THR A 51 -2.02 -3.86 0.70
CA THR A 51 -1.35 -3.62 1.97
C THR A 51 0.04 -4.25 1.99
N ALA A 52 0.87 -3.71 2.86
CA ALA A 52 2.21 -4.19 3.14
C ALA A 52 2.42 -4.27 4.65
N ASP A 53 3.11 -5.32 5.09
CA ASP A 53 3.44 -5.49 6.49
C ASP A 53 4.85 -4.94 6.76
N PHE A 54 4.95 -3.97 7.65
CA PHE A 54 6.21 -3.34 8.05
C PHE A 54 6.47 -3.54 9.53
N ARG A 55 7.74 -3.54 9.91
CA ARG A 55 8.14 -3.39 11.31
C ARG A 55 8.18 -1.90 11.65
N ILE A 56 7.54 -1.51 12.74
CA ILE A 56 7.58 -0.14 13.23
C ILE A 56 8.86 0.05 14.06
N ASN A 57 9.66 1.05 13.71
CA ASN A 57 10.74 1.53 14.54
C ASN A 57 10.31 2.88 15.14
N ALA A 58 10.09 2.90 16.45
CA ALA A 58 9.57 4.06 17.17
C ALA A 58 10.57 4.53 18.23
N LYS A 59 10.97 5.81 18.16
CA LYS A 59 11.99 6.38 19.06
C LYS A 59 11.53 7.72 19.60
N TRP A 60 11.98 8.04 20.81
CA TRP A 60 11.81 9.37 21.39
C TRP A 60 12.87 10.33 20.85
N SER A 61 12.42 11.48 20.37
CA SER A 61 13.30 12.59 20.00
C SER A 61 13.86 13.29 21.24
N LYS A 62 14.88 14.15 21.03
CA LYS A 62 15.41 15.03 22.09
C LYS A 62 14.37 15.99 22.68
N GLU A 63 13.28 16.24 21.95
CA GLU A 63 12.16 17.09 22.37
C GLU A 63 11.03 16.29 23.04
N HIS A 64 11.28 15.02 23.42
CA HIS A 64 10.27 14.10 23.94
C HIS A 64 9.05 13.95 23.02
N LYS A 65 9.28 14.01 21.71
CA LYS A 65 8.26 13.71 20.70
C LYS A 65 8.56 12.34 20.07
N PRO A 66 7.54 11.48 19.88
CA PRO A 66 7.77 10.19 19.24
C PRO A 66 7.98 10.38 17.73
N ILE A 67 8.99 9.69 17.19
CA ILE A 67 9.27 9.62 15.75
C ILE A 67 9.13 8.16 15.33
N TYR A 68 8.47 7.96 14.19
CA TYR A 68 8.17 6.62 13.67
C TYR A 68 8.79 6.43 12.29
N TYR A 69 9.39 5.26 12.10
CA TYR A 69 9.94 4.80 10.84
C TYR A 69 9.37 3.41 10.52
N LEU A 70 9.29 3.10 9.23
CA LEU A 70 8.95 1.77 8.75
C LEU A 70 10.20 1.06 8.29
N GLU A 71 10.32 -0.19 8.70
CA GLU A 71 11.40 -1.08 8.31
C GLU A 71 10.87 -2.29 7.54
N VAL A 72 11.62 -2.69 6.53
CA VAL A 72 11.40 -3.92 5.76
C VAL A 72 12.47 -4.94 6.13
N LEU A 73 12.14 -6.22 5.97
CA LEU A 73 13.13 -7.28 6.11
C LEU A 73 14.02 -7.28 4.86
N SER A 74 15.33 -7.26 5.07
CA SER A 74 16.34 -7.39 4.02
C SER A 74 17.35 -8.43 4.47
N HIS A 75 17.29 -9.61 3.85
CA HIS A 75 18.00 -10.82 4.26
C HIS A 75 17.70 -11.23 5.72
N VAL A 76 18.57 -10.86 6.66
CA VAL A 76 18.48 -11.23 8.09
C VAL A 76 18.28 -9.99 8.98
N THR A 77 18.26 -8.80 8.38
CA THR A 77 18.24 -7.53 9.11
C THR A 77 17.08 -6.64 8.68
N TYR A 78 16.69 -5.72 9.54
CA TYR A 78 15.71 -4.69 9.21
C TYR A 78 16.38 -3.46 8.63
N LYS A 79 15.84 -2.98 7.52
CA LYS A 79 16.33 -1.80 6.81
C LYS A 79 15.25 -0.72 6.81
N PHE A 80 15.67 0.53 7.04
CA PHE A 80 14.80 1.69 6.91
C PHE A 80 14.17 1.74 5.51
N TYR A 81 12.86 1.90 5.46
CA TYR A 81 12.08 1.98 4.22
C TYR A 81 11.47 3.36 4.02
N ASP A 82 10.72 3.87 5.00
CA ASP A 82 10.06 5.18 4.89
C ASP A 82 9.78 5.82 6.26
N HIS A 83 9.51 7.13 6.25
CA HIS A 83 9.02 7.84 7.43
C HIS A 83 7.53 7.56 7.62
N PHE A 84 7.08 7.47 8.87
CA PHE A 84 5.69 7.22 9.19
C PHE A 84 5.12 8.31 10.08
N GLN A 85 3.98 8.85 9.67
CA GLN A 85 3.19 9.79 10.44
C GLN A 85 1.85 9.12 10.79
N PRO A 86 1.66 8.65 12.04
CA PRO A 86 0.39 8.06 12.44
C PRO A 86 -0.72 9.12 12.47
N GLU A 87 -1.94 8.66 12.23
CA GLU A 87 -3.16 9.45 12.43
C GLU A 87 -3.23 10.00 13.87
N PRO A 88 -3.85 11.17 14.10
CA PRO A 88 -3.90 11.80 15.42
C PRO A 88 -4.44 10.90 16.54
N ASP A 89 -5.45 10.08 16.23
CA ASP A 89 -6.07 9.16 17.19
C ASP A 89 -5.12 8.01 17.56
N ILE A 90 -4.40 7.48 16.58
CA ILE A 90 -3.40 6.43 16.76
C ILE A 90 -2.20 6.98 17.51
N ALA A 91 -1.72 8.15 17.11
CA ALA A 91 -0.61 8.85 17.75
C ALA A 91 -0.89 9.05 19.24
N THR A 92 -2.14 9.42 19.59
CA THR A 92 -2.56 9.60 20.99
C THR A 92 -2.53 8.29 21.78
N LYS A 93 -2.99 7.18 21.19
CA LYS A 93 -2.93 5.85 21.83
C LYS A 93 -1.51 5.37 22.09
N TRP A 94 -0.56 5.74 21.22
CA TRP A 94 0.84 5.30 21.33
C TRP A 94 1.73 6.25 22.14
N LYS A 95 1.20 7.39 22.62
CA LYS A 95 1.99 8.34 23.43
C LYS A 95 2.57 7.70 24.69
N GLU A 96 1.82 6.79 25.32
CA GLU A 96 2.25 6.14 26.57
C GLU A 96 3.20 4.97 26.31
N HIS A 97 2.87 4.15 25.31
CA HIS A 97 3.63 2.96 24.96
C HIS A 97 3.86 2.93 23.45
N LEU A 98 5.12 3.18 23.06
CA LEU A 98 5.51 3.13 21.66
C LEU A 98 5.42 1.70 21.14
N PRO A 99 4.86 1.47 19.93
CA PRO A 99 4.80 0.15 19.31
C PRO A 99 6.15 -0.22 18.66
N ASP A 100 7.27 0.06 19.32
CA ASP A 100 8.60 -0.20 18.78
C ASP A 100 8.81 -1.70 18.57
N GLY A 101 9.34 -2.06 17.41
CA GLY A 101 9.61 -3.44 17.00
C GLY A 101 8.38 -4.26 16.59
N ARG A 102 7.15 -3.75 16.73
CA ARG A 102 5.94 -4.47 16.33
C ARG A 102 5.75 -4.47 14.82
N ILE A 103 5.16 -5.55 14.30
CA ILE A 103 4.78 -5.65 12.89
C ILE A 103 3.33 -5.20 12.74
N ALA A 104 3.10 -4.36 11.73
CA ALA A 104 1.78 -3.85 11.43
C ALA A 104 1.56 -3.83 9.92
N GLU A 105 0.29 -3.92 9.55
CA GLU A 105 -0.20 -3.83 8.19
C GLU A 105 -0.49 -2.37 7.86
N PHE A 106 -0.04 -1.93 6.69
CA PHE A 106 -0.17 -0.56 6.20
C PHE A 106 -0.73 -0.53 4.79
N ARG A 107 -1.49 0.52 4.50
CA ARG A 107 -1.93 0.86 3.13
C ARG A 107 -1.26 2.14 2.68
N TYR A 108 -0.92 2.24 1.40
CA TYR A 108 -0.34 3.46 0.86
C TYR A 108 -1.44 4.47 0.50
N ASP A 109 -1.27 5.72 0.92
CA ASP A 109 -2.17 6.83 0.60
C ASP A 109 -1.35 7.95 -0.08
N PRO A 110 -1.62 8.24 -1.38
CA PRO A 110 -0.85 9.23 -2.14
C PRO A 110 -1.09 10.68 -1.69
N ASP A 111 -2.19 10.95 -0.98
CA ASP A 111 -2.55 12.29 -0.51
C ASP A 111 -2.16 12.50 0.97
N TRP A 112 -1.74 11.44 1.68
CA TRP A 112 -1.25 11.51 3.06
C TRP A 112 0.03 12.35 3.17
N LYS A 113 0.13 13.14 4.24
CA LYS A 113 1.26 14.04 4.48
C LYS A 113 2.15 13.46 5.57
N VAL A 114 3.41 13.24 5.23
CA VAL A 114 4.44 12.74 6.15
C VAL A 114 5.45 13.84 6.41
N THR A 115 5.74 14.10 7.68
CA THR A 115 6.81 15.01 8.08
C THR A 115 8.11 14.24 8.20
N ILE A 116 9.11 14.66 7.43
CA ILE A 116 10.46 14.10 7.40
C ILE A 116 11.34 15.02 8.25
N VAL A 117 11.95 14.44 9.28
CA VAL A 117 12.83 15.16 10.21
C VAL A 117 14.22 14.55 10.10
N GLU A 118 15.10 15.24 9.40
CA GLU A 118 16.52 14.87 9.29
C GLU A 118 17.37 15.74 10.21
N GLN A 119 18.38 15.13 10.82
CA GLN A 119 19.23 15.81 11.79
C GLN A 119 20.02 16.94 11.11
N GLY A 120 19.81 18.18 11.56
CA GLY A 120 20.47 19.36 11.02
C GLY A 120 19.71 20.08 9.89
N TYR A 121 18.53 19.58 9.51
CA TYR A 121 17.68 20.19 8.48
C TYR A 121 16.32 20.60 9.03
N ALA A 122 15.70 21.59 8.39
CA ALA A 122 14.32 21.97 8.70
C ALA A 122 13.36 20.81 8.34
N PRO A 123 12.34 20.53 9.17
CA PRO A 123 11.35 19.50 8.85
C PRO A 123 10.67 19.78 7.50
N MET A 124 10.64 18.78 6.62
CA MET A 124 9.96 18.88 5.34
C MET A 124 8.68 18.04 5.34
N THR A 125 7.67 18.48 4.61
CA THR A 125 6.43 17.69 4.44
C THR A 125 6.38 17.11 3.03
N ARG A 126 6.25 15.79 2.94
CA ARG A 126 6.10 15.05 1.68
C ARG A 126 4.66 14.56 1.54
N LYS A 127 4.09 14.64 0.32
CA LYS A 127 2.85 13.92 -0.02
C LYS A 127 3.16 12.47 -0.38
N GLY A 128 2.26 11.56 -0.02
CA GLY A 128 2.45 10.13 -0.19
C GLY A 128 3.06 9.50 1.06
N GLY A 129 2.28 8.67 1.73
CA GLY A 129 2.70 8.00 2.96
C GLY A 129 1.89 6.75 3.28
N TRP A 130 2.39 5.99 4.23
CA TRP A 130 1.77 4.76 4.70
C TRP A 130 0.85 5.04 5.87
N ARG A 131 -0.34 4.45 5.82
CA ARG A 131 -1.37 4.56 6.84
C ARG A 131 -1.57 3.24 7.55
N PHE A 132 -1.65 3.30 8.87
CA PHE A 132 -1.80 2.11 9.70
C PHE A 132 -3.18 1.46 9.48
N VAL A 133 -3.20 0.14 9.35
CA VAL A 133 -4.43 -0.66 9.27
C VAL A 133 -4.64 -1.43 10.57
N ARG A 134 -3.69 -2.28 10.94
CA ARG A 134 -3.75 -3.11 12.16
C ARG A 134 -2.39 -3.66 12.54
N PHE A 135 -2.27 -4.14 13.77
CA PHE A 135 -1.13 -4.96 14.16
C PHE A 135 -1.26 -6.37 13.58
N ARG A 136 -0.10 -6.95 13.23
CA ARG A 136 0.04 -8.32 12.74
C ARG A 136 0.74 -9.16 13.79
N ASP A 137 0.04 -9.38 14.90
CA ASP A 137 0.53 -10.23 15.99
C ASP A 137 0.61 -11.72 15.57
N ASP A 138 0.06 -12.05 14.41
CA ASP A 138 0.18 -13.34 13.73
C ASP A 138 1.50 -13.53 12.95
N LYS A 139 2.35 -12.50 12.88
CA LYS A 139 3.60 -12.51 12.09
C LYS A 139 4.82 -12.23 12.95
N ASP A 140 5.88 -13.00 12.69
CA ASP A 140 7.20 -12.81 13.31
C ASP A 140 8.14 -11.91 12.50
N ALA A 141 7.81 -11.64 11.23
CA ALA A 141 8.60 -10.79 10.34
C ALA A 141 7.76 -9.87 9.45
N ALA A 142 8.32 -8.70 9.12
CA ALA A 142 7.81 -7.81 8.08
C ALA A 142 7.98 -8.43 6.68
N ASN A 143 7.35 -7.83 5.67
CA ASN A 143 7.57 -8.25 4.29
C ASN A 143 9.02 -8.00 3.85
N ASP A 144 9.50 -8.83 2.91
CA ASP A 144 10.82 -8.71 2.32
C ASP A 144 10.89 -7.51 1.37
N GLU A 145 12.06 -6.85 1.30
CA GLU A 145 12.33 -5.74 0.39
C GLU A 145 11.98 -6.07 -1.07
N ILE A 146 12.22 -7.30 -1.51
CA ILE A 146 11.91 -7.77 -2.86
C ILE A 146 10.40 -7.73 -3.12
N ASP A 147 9.59 -8.23 -2.19
CA ASP A 147 8.13 -8.22 -2.31
C ASP A 147 7.57 -6.80 -2.42
N MET A 148 8.18 -5.88 -1.68
CA MET A 148 7.82 -4.45 -1.69
C MET A 148 8.13 -3.79 -3.03
N VAL A 149 9.26 -4.14 -3.66
CA VAL A 149 9.62 -3.65 -5.01
C VAL A 149 8.66 -4.18 -6.06
N TYR A 150 8.28 -5.46 -5.99
CA TYR A 150 7.29 -6.04 -6.90
C TYR A 150 5.92 -5.36 -6.79
N GLN A 151 5.46 -5.09 -5.57
CA GLN A 151 4.21 -4.34 -5.38
C GLN A 151 4.28 -2.94 -6.03
N LYS A 152 5.38 -2.21 -5.82
CA LYS A 152 5.58 -0.86 -6.38
C LYS A 152 5.64 -0.85 -7.92
N ASN A 153 6.29 -1.84 -8.52
CA ASN A 153 6.41 -1.95 -9.99
C ASN A 153 5.10 -2.39 -10.66
N ASN A 154 4.29 -3.21 -9.98
CA ASN A 154 2.99 -3.62 -10.51
C ASN A 154 2.02 -2.42 -10.61
N PHE A 155 2.11 -1.44 -9.70
CA PHE A 155 1.39 -0.16 -9.83
C PHE A 155 1.73 0.62 -11.10
N LEU A 156 3.01 0.63 -11.49
CA LEU A 156 3.47 1.35 -12.68
C LEU A 156 2.94 0.72 -13.98
N LEU A 157 2.92 -0.62 -14.04
CA LEU A 157 2.50 -1.35 -15.24
C LEU A 157 1.03 -1.10 -15.58
N ILE A 158 0.16 -1.03 -14.58
CA ILE A 158 -1.26 -0.73 -14.79
C ILE A 158 -1.49 0.75 -15.12
N TRP A 159 -0.71 1.68 -14.55
CA TRP A 159 -0.80 3.09 -14.94
C TRP A 159 -0.51 3.29 -16.44
N ILE A 160 0.48 2.58 -16.99
CA ILE A 160 0.80 2.62 -18.43
C ILE A 160 -0.38 2.11 -19.27
N ILE A 161 -0.99 0.99 -18.88
CA ILE A 161 -2.18 0.43 -19.57
C ILE A 161 -3.37 1.42 -19.46
N TYR A 162 -3.53 2.07 -18.32
CA TYR A 162 -4.62 3.03 -18.07
C TYR A 162 -4.45 4.33 -18.85
N VAL A 163 -3.21 4.85 -18.94
CA VAL A 163 -2.86 6.05 -19.72
C VAL A 163 -3.02 5.79 -21.22
N GLN A 164 -2.69 4.58 -21.71
CA GLN A 164 -2.92 4.19 -23.10
C GLN A 164 -4.41 4.06 -23.46
N LEU A 165 -5.31 3.91 -22.48
CA LEU A 165 -6.76 3.80 -22.69
C LEU A 165 -7.54 5.13 -22.56
N GLY A 166 -6.84 6.25 -22.33
CA GLY A 166 -7.30 7.57 -22.79
C GLY A 166 -8.52 8.20 -22.11
N LYS A 167 -8.79 7.97 -20.81
CA LYS A 167 -9.74 8.81 -20.05
C LYS A 167 -9.29 9.11 -18.61
N PRO A 168 -9.32 10.38 -18.16
CA PRO A 168 -9.10 10.72 -16.76
C PRO A 168 -10.32 10.32 -15.93
N VAL A 169 -10.14 9.56 -14.85
CA VAL A 169 -11.19 9.36 -13.86
C VAL A 169 -11.06 10.47 -12.81
N LYS A 170 -12.16 11.22 -12.60
CA LYS A 170 -12.28 12.15 -11.48
C LYS A 170 -12.09 11.39 -10.18
N LYS A 171 -11.30 11.95 -9.25
CA LYS A 171 -10.92 11.42 -7.93
C LYS A 171 -12.10 11.14 -6.97
N ASP A 172 -13.34 11.18 -7.43
CA ASP A 172 -14.53 11.16 -6.58
C ASP A 172 -15.16 9.76 -6.58
N TYR A 173 -14.44 8.77 -6.09
CA TYR A 173 -15.07 7.53 -5.65
C TYR A 173 -14.57 7.22 -4.24
N LEU A 174 -15.52 7.17 -3.30
CA LEU A 174 -15.39 6.78 -1.89
C LEU A 174 -15.10 7.90 -0.89
N SER A 175 -15.93 8.94 -0.91
CA SER A 175 -16.34 9.65 0.31
C SER A 175 -17.79 9.30 0.64
N HIS A 176 -18.10 8.05 0.99
CA HIS A 176 -19.32 7.75 1.75
C HIS A 176 -19.19 6.43 2.53
N HIS A 177 -19.50 6.57 3.82
CA HIS A 177 -19.67 5.59 4.90
C HIS A 177 -18.40 5.19 5.66
#